data_AF-P47086-F1
#
_entry.id   AF-P47086-F1
#
_cell.length_a   1.000
_cell.length_b   1.000
_cell.length_c   1.000
_cell.angle_alpha   90.00
_cell.angle_beta   90.00
_cell.angle_gamma   90.00
#
_symmetry.space_group_name_H-M   'P 1'
#
loop_
_entity.id
_entity.type
_entity.pdbx_description
1 polymer ?
#
loop_
_entity_poly.entity_id
_entity_poly.type
_entity_poly.pdbx_seq_one_letter_code
_entity_poly.pdbx_strand_id
1 'polypeptide(L)'
;MSETRESNESTVSSLQTKLLLNDGISENNKKNVILLNQIVPFILNTSHYMTDLMYVLYYLAQKQEDEVLNHSGTFISHKKELLALKSDICELIYDLRTGFRLLLDSCELDHFETPGKCRHLIEKVLVTSIYGVNRYIFQELNRLNVDFKDEFILQMQNCLSGFVNLYKFLNKIPMSKQQSQMNDLQMKILVNVLQNELLPIWKFQLDLLNCKLFNELSKDKGLINIYRKATNDSVIDVSKGEPFIRYVNWLKDQIIGEMTV
;
A
#
# COMPACT_ATOMS: atom_id res chain seq x y z
N MET A 1 43.28 -40.01 27.93
CA MET A 1 43.96 -38.74 27.62
C MET A 1 43.13 -38.07 26.54
N SER A 2 42.22 -37.19 26.96
CA SER A 2 41.27 -36.51 26.08
C SER A 2 41.26 -35.04 26.48
N GLU A 3 42.06 -34.23 25.79
CA GLU A 3 41.96 -32.78 25.82
C GLU A 3 40.85 -32.38 24.85
N THR A 4 39.69 -32.02 25.38
CA THR A 4 38.54 -31.61 24.57
C THR A 4 38.20 -30.16 24.89
N ARG A 5 38.61 -29.28 23.97
CA ARG A 5 38.01 -27.99 23.59
C ARG A 5 37.18 -27.27 24.64
N GLU A 6 37.80 -26.29 25.30
CA GLU A 6 37.11 -25.11 25.82
C GLU A 6 37.30 -23.92 24.88
N SER A 7 36.34 -22.99 24.93
CA SER A 7 36.31 -21.65 24.30
C SER A 7 35.86 -21.57 22.82
N ASN A 8 34.55 -21.62 22.60
CA ASN A 8 33.91 -20.85 21.52
C ASN A 8 32.43 -20.48 21.79
N GLU A 9 31.82 -20.91 22.89
CA GLU A 9 30.42 -20.56 23.21
C GLU A 9 30.25 -19.20 23.91
N SER A 10 31.31 -18.62 24.50
CA SER A 10 31.19 -17.32 25.20
C SER A 10 30.97 -16.13 24.25
N THR A 11 31.40 -16.23 22.99
CA THR A 11 31.31 -15.12 22.03
C THR A 11 29.87 -14.92 21.53
N VAL A 12 29.11 -16.01 21.33
CA VAL A 12 27.73 -15.96 20.83
C VAL A 12 26.79 -15.37 21.88
N SER A 13 27.02 -15.69 23.16
CA SER A 13 26.27 -15.11 24.28
C SER A 13 26.47 -13.59 24.35
N SER A 14 27.70 -13.10 24.15
CA SER A 14 28.00 -11.65 24.24
C SER A 14 27.26 -10.79 23.21
N LEU A 15 26.97 -11.32 22.01
CA LEU A 15 26.23 -10.61 20.97
C LEU A 15 24.73 -10.54 21.28
N GLN A 16 24.16 -11.59 21.87
CA GLN A 16 22.77 -11.59 22.34
C GLN A 16 22.59 -10.68 23.57
N THR A 17 23.56 -10.65 24.48
CA THR A 17 23.52 -9.73 25.64
C THR A 17 23.72 -8.27 25.23
N LYS A 18 24.57 -7.99 24.22
CA LYS A 18 24.74 -6.62 23.68
C LYS A 18 23.50 -6.08 22.98
N LEU A 19 22.63 -6.94 22.46
CA LEU A 19 21.34 -6.54 21.89
C LEU A 19 20.27 -6.26 22.95
N LEU A 20 20.40 -6.84 24.15
CA LEU A 20 19.48 -6.63 25.27
C LEU A 20 19.85 -5.42 26.15
N LEU A 21 21.12 -5.01 26.18
CA LEU A 21 21.62 -3.89 26.99
C LEU A 21 21.61 -2.52 26.28
N ASN A 22 20.65 -2.26 25.40
CA ASN A 22 20.31 -0.87 25.04
C ASN A 22 19.41 -0.29 26.15
N ASP A 23 19.98 -0.17 27.36
CA ASP A 23 19.33 0.31 28.59
C ASP A 23 19.22 1.84 28.67
N GLY A 24 19.48 2.55 27.57
CA GLY A 24 19.31 4.01 27.50
C GLY A 24 17.89 4.47 27.13
N ILE A 25 17.02 3.57 26.67
CA ILE A 25 15.69 3.93 26.17
C ILE A 25 14.66 3.70 27.29
N SER A 26 14.06 4.79 27.78
CA SER A 26 12.93 4.75 28.71
C SER A 26 11.87 3.75 28.24
N GLU A 27 11.21 3.04 29.16
CA GLU A 27 10.17 2.05 28.83
C GLU A 27 9.07 2.64 27.93
N ASN A 28 8.74 3.92 28.12
CA ASN A 28 7.81 4.65 27.25
C ASN A 28 8.38 4.86 25.84
N ASN A 29 9.66 5.17 25.70
CA ASN A 29 10.32 5.33 24.41
C ASN A 29 10.36 3.99 23.64
N LYS A 30 10.52 2.85 24.33
CA LYS A 30 10.43 1.52 23.71
C LYS A 30 9.03 1.28 23.11
N LYS A 31 7.95 1.66 23.80
CA LYS A 31 6.58 1.54 23.29
C LYS A 31 6.36 2.37 22.02
N ASN A 32 6.90 3.58 21.96
CA ASN A 32 6.77 4.48 20.81
C ASN A 32 7.40 3.87 19.56
N VAL A 33 8.63 3.37 19.68
CA VAL A 33 9.36 2.72 18.58
C VAL A 33 8.63 1.48 18.10
N ILE A 34 8.12 0.65 19.02
CA ILE A 34 7.34 -0.55 18.66
C ILE A 34 6.09 -0.19 17.86
N LEU A 35 5.35 0.84 18.25
CA LEU A 35 4.16 1.29 17.51
C LEU A 35 4.52 1.87 16.14
N LEU A 36 5.59 2.66 16.06
CA LEU A 36 6.07 3.19 14.77
C LEU A 36 6.45 2.08 13.81
N ASN A 37 7.06 1.01 14.30
CA ASN A 37 7.37 -0.17 13.49
C ASN A 37 6.13 -0.88 12.92
N GLN A 38 4.92 -0.58 13.41
CA GLN A 38 3.66 -1.05 12.83
C GLN A 38 2.99 0.00 11.93
N ILE A 39 3.06 1.28 12.32
CA ILE A 39 2.44 2.39 11.58
C ILE A 39 3.18 2.66 10.26
N VAL A 40 4.50 2.59 10.25
CA VAL A 40 5.31 2.84 9.05
C VAL A 40 4.98 1.83 7.93
N PRO A 41 5.00 0.50 8.17
CA PRO A 41 4.55 -0.45 7.16
C PRO A 41 3.12 -0.20 6.67
N PHE A 42 2.21 0.21 7.56
CA PHE A 42 0.84 0.55 7.16
C PHE A 42 0.82 1.71 6.16
N ILE A 43 1.54 2.81 6.43
CA ILE A 43 1.66 3.97 5.52
C ILE A 43 2.22 3.57 4.15
N LEU A 44 3.32 2.82 4.14
CA LEU A 44 3.96 2.37 2.90
C LEU A 44 3.01 1.49 2.09
N ASN A 45 2.35 0.53 2.74
CA ASN A 45 1.38 -0.36 2.09
C ASN A 45 0.12 0.39 1.63
N THR A 46 -0.31 1.45 2.31
CA THR A 46 -1.39 2.33 1.83
C THR A 46 -0.98 3.04 0.54
N SER A 47 0.26 3.52 0.45
CA SER A 47 0.78 4.09 -0.80
C SER A 47 0.83 3.07 -1.93
N HIS A 48 1.27 1.83 -1.66
CA HIS A 48 1.26 0.75 -2.64
C HIS A 48 -0.16 0.41 -3.09
N TYR A 49 -1.10 0.30 -2.16
CA TYR A 49 -2.50 0.04 -2.48
C TYR A 49 -3.09 1.12 -3.38
N MET A 50 -2.87 2.40 -3.08
CA MET A 50 -3.30 3.51 -3.94
C MET A 50 -2.65 3.45 -5.32
N THR A 51 -1.39 3.03 -5.41
CA THR A 51 -0.70 2.84 -6.69
C THR A 51 -1.40 1.74 -7.51
N ASP A 52 -1.78 0.61 -6.90
CA ASP A 52 -2.57 -0.44 -7.55
C ASP A 52 -3.92 0.09 -8.05
N LEU A 53 -4.60 0.94 -7.27
CA LEU A 53 -5.84 1.60 -7.71
C LEU A 53 -5.62 2.49 -8.94
N MET A 54 -4.50 3.21 -9.04
CA MET A 54 -4.16 3.99 -10.24
C MET A 54 -4.02 3.10 -11.48
N TYR A 55 -3.37 1.94 -11.36
CA TYR A 55 -3.28 0.98 -12.46
C TYR A 55 -4.65 0.49 -12.91
N VAL A 56 -5.54 0.21 -11.96
CA VAL A 56 -6.92 -0.20 -12.27
C VAL A 56 -7.69 0.93 -12.96
N LEU A 57 -7.62 2.15 -12.44
CA LEU A 57 -8.28 3.32 -13.05
C LEU A 57 -7.79 3.56 -14.48
N TYR A 58 -6.47 3.49 -14.69
CA TYR A 58 -5.90 3.64 -16.02
C TYR A 58 -6.37 2.53 -16.96
N TYR A 59 -6.35 1.28 -16.53
CA TYR A 59 -6.85 0.16 -17.33
C TYR A 59 -8.32 0.37 -17.73
N LEU A 60 -9.18 0.70 -16.76
CA LEU A 60 -10.58 0.97 -17.02
C LEU A 60 -10.76 2.13 -18.00
N ALA A 61 -9.95 3.19 -17.88
CA ALA A 61 -10.01 4.33 -18.81
C ALA A 61 -9.67 3.92 -20.25
N GLN A 62 -8.72 3.00 -20.45
CA GLN A 62 -8.41 2.46 -21.79
C GLN A 62 -9.51 1.56 -22.35
N LYS A 63 -10.47 1.12 -21.53
CA LYS A 63 -11.65 0.34 -21.95
C LYS A 63 -12.86 1.18 -22.29
N GLN A 64 -12.83 2.48 -22.01
CA GLN A 64 -13.92 3.38 -22.31
C GLN A 64 -13.87 3.89 -23.75
N GLU A 65 -15.05 4.05 -24.34
CA GLU A 65 -15.24 4.95 -25.47
C GLU A 65 -15.13 6.41 -24.99
N ASP A 66 -14.72 7.32 -25.88
CA ASP A 66 -14.41 8.69 -25.47
C ASP A 66 -15.64 9.45 -24.93
N GLU A 67 -16.83 9.23 -25.49
CA GLU A 67 -18.07 9.85 -25.03
C GLU A 67 -19.26 8.89 -25.19
N VAL A 68 -20.09 8.77 -24.15
CA VAL A 68 -21.35 8.01 -24.17
C VAL A 68 -22.51 8.97 -23.95
N LEU A 69 -23.54 8.86 -24.79
CA LEU A 69 -24.77 9.63 -24.68
C LEU A 69 -25.59 9.07 -23.51
N ASN A 70 -25.79 9.84 -22.45
CA ASN A 70 -26.60 9.41 -21.32
C ASN A 70 -28.12 9.54 -21.63
N HIS A 71 -28.97 9.07 -20.70
CA HIS A 71 -30.43 9.13 -20.87
C HIS A 71 -31.01 10.56 -20.91
N SER A 72 -30.26 11.58 -20.46
CA SER A 72 -30.65 13.00 -20.53
C SER A 72 -30.12 13.72 -21.77
N GLY A 73 -29.46 13.02 -22.71
CA GLY A 73 -28.85 13.63 -23.90
C GLY A 73 -27.53 14.35 -23.62
N THR A 74 -26.95 14.17 -22.44
CA THR A 74 -25.65 14.75 -22.05
C THR A 74 -24.55 13.74 -22.32
N PHE A 75 -23.46 14.19 -22.96
CA PHE A 75 -22.26 13.37 -23.13
C PHE A 75 -21.54 13.25 -21.80
N ILE A 76 -21.43 12.02 -21.29
CA ILE A 76 -20.57 11.70 -20.15
C ILE A 76 -19.36 10.94 -20.69
N SER A 77 -18.18 11.39 -20.31
CA SER A 77 -16.94 10.69 -20.62
C SER A 77 -16.45 9.98 -19.36
N HIS A 78 -16.87 8.73 -19.20
CA HIS A 78 -16.34 7.83 -18.15
C HIS A 78 -14.82 7.78 -18.19
N LYS A 79 -14.23 7.88 -19.39
CA LYS A 79 -12.78 7.96 -19.58
C LYS A 79 -12.17 9.17 -18.87
N LYS A 80 -12.74 10.37 -19.07
CA LYS A 80 -12.26 11.60 -18.40
C LYS A 80 -12.41 11.50 -16.88
N GLU A 81 -13.53 10.96 -16.39
CA GLU A 81 -13.74 10.77 -14.95
C GLU A 81 -12.73 9.79 -14.33
N LEU A 82 -12.47 8.65 -14.98
CA LEU A 82 -11.47 7.68 -14.53
C LEU A 82 -10.06 8.27 -14.50
N LEU A 83 -9.70 9.07 -15.52
CA LEU A 83 -8.40 9.75 -15.57
C LEU A 83 -8.30 10.87 -14.53
N ALA A 84 -9.38 11.59 -14.24
CA ALA A 84 -9.42 12.56 -13.16
C ALA A 84 -9.20 11.89 -11.80
N LEU A 85 -9.92 10.81 -11.51
CA LEU A 85 -9.71 10.02 -10.28
C LEU A 85 -8.29 9.46 -10.18
N LYS A 86 -7.67 9.09 -11.31
CA LYS A 86 -6.26 8.66 -11.34
C LYS A 86 -5.34 9.79 -10.89
N SER A 87 -5.56 11.01 -11.38
CA SER A 87 -4.79 12.20 -10.98
C SER A 87 -5.01 12.54 -9.51
N ASP A 88 -6.25 12.53 -9.02
CA ASP A 88 -6.57 12.79 -7.61
C ASP A 88 -5.84 11.80 -6.68
N ILE A 89 -5.81 10.51 -7.03
CA ILE A 89 -5.06 9.50 -6.26
C ILE A 89 -3.55 9.73 -6.35
N CYS A 90 -3.05 10.21 -7.49
CA CYS A 90 -1.63 10.55 -7.64
C CYS A 90 -1.23 11.66 -6.66
N GLU A 91 -2.04 12.71 -6.57
CA GLU A 91 -1.83 13.82 -5.63
C GLU A 91 -1.85 13.32 -4.18
N LEU A 92 -2.82 12.47 -3.83
CA LEU A 92 -2.90 11.87 -2.49
C LEU A 92 -1.68 10.99 -2.14
N ILE A 93 -1.12 10.26 -3.11
CA ILE A 93 0.13 9.50 -2.92
C ILE A 93 1.30 10.45 -2.68
N TYR A 94 1.40 11.52 -3.48
CA TYR A 94 2.46 12.51 -3.35
C TYR A 94 2.41 13.20 -1.99
N ASP A 95 1.23 13.65 -1.55
CA ASP A 95 1.02 14.27 -0.25
C ASP A 95 1.35 13.32 0.90
N LEU A 96 0.91 12.06 0.81
CA LEU A 96 1.21 11.04 1.82
C LEU A 96 2.73 10.80 1.93
N ARG A 97 3.42 10.63 0.81
CA ARG A 97 4.86 10.36 0.78
C ARG A 97 5.68 11.56 1.25
N THR A 98 5.32 12.76 0.80
CA THR A 98 5.97 14.01 1.21
C THR A 98 5.75 14.27 2.69
N GLY A 99 4.51 14.16 3.18
CA GLY A 99 4.19 14.27 4.60
C GLY A 99 4.94 13.23 5.45
N PHE A 100 5.04 11.99 4.97
CA PHE A 100 5.82 10.95 5.64
C PHE A 100 7.31 11.29 5.72
N ARG A 101 7.91 11.72 4.61
CA ARG A 101 9.32 12.13 4.58
C ARG A 101 9.60 13.30 5.53
N LEU A 102 8.76 14.34 5.49
CA LEU A 102 8.87 15.49 6.40
C LEU A 102 8.82 15.07 7.87
N LEU A 103 7.94 14.14 8.24
CA LEU A 103 7.89 13.62 9.61
C LEU A 103 9.15 12.85 10.00
N LEU A 104 9.72 12.05 9.08
CA LEU A 104 10.97 11.34 9.34
C LEU A 104 12.15 12.32 9.53
N ASP A 105 12.17 13.41 8.76
CA ASP A 105 13.23 14.41 8.82
C ASP A 105 13.09 15.33 10.05
N SER A 106 11.86 15.57 10.54
CA SER A 106 11.61 16.53 11.63
C SER A 106 11.39 15.91 13.01
N CYS A 107 11.03 14.63 13.11
CA CYS A 107 10.63 14.01 14.37
C CYS A 107 11.71 13.09 14.95
N GLU A 108 11.93 13.18 16.25
CA GLU A 108 12.62 12.14 17.00
C GLU A 108 11.79 10.85 17.02
N LEU A 109 12.37 9.74 16.55
CA LEU A 109 11.66 8.46 16.39
C LEU A 109 11.19 7.86 17.72
N ASP A 110 11.81 8.22 18.83
CA ASP A 110 11.46 7.72 20.16
C ASP A 110 10.54 8.66 20.95
N HIS A 111 10.24 9.84 20.41
CA HIS A 111 9.37 10.82 21.04
C HIS A 111 7.89 10.37 21.06
N PHE A 112 7.20 10.64 22.18
CA PHE A 112 5.84 10.13 22.46
C PHE A 112 4.74 10.65 21.51
N GLU A 113 4.98 11.76 20.82
CA GLU A 113 4.06 12.30 19.83
C GLU A 113 4.22 11.68 18.43
N THR A 114 5.40 11.12 18.12
CA THR A 114 5.77 10.70 16.77
C THR A 114 4.85 9.60 16.22
N PRO A 115 4.50 8.52 16.96
CA PRO A 115 3.50 7.55 16.49
C PRO A 115 2.15 8.21 16.18
N GLY A 116 1.76 9.19 17.00
CA GLY A 116 0.56 9.98 16.80
C GLY A 116 0.62 10.76 15.48
N LYS A 117 1.69 11.52 15.24
CA LYS A 117 1.90 12.29 14.01
C LYS A 117 1.89 11.39 12.77
N CYS A 118 2.61 10.26 12.79
CA CYS A 118 2.61 9.30 11.69
C CYS A 118 1.21 8.71 11.43
N ARG A 119 0.45 8.36 12.47
CA ARG A 119 -0.94 7.88 12.30
C ARG A 119 -1.82 8.91 11.61
N HIS A 120 -1.64 10.20 11.91
CA HIS A 120 -2.39 11.30 11.29
C HIS A 120 -2.02 11.53 9.82
N LEU A 121 -1.05 10.83 9.24
CA LEU A 121 -0.87 10.89 7.79
C LEU A 121 -1.98 10.17 7.02
N ILE A 122 -2.63 9.19 7.66
CA ILE A 122 -3.79 8.48 7.09
C ILE A 122 -5.03 9.02 7.78
N GLU A 123 -5.45 10.22 7.38
CA GLU A 123 -6.64 10.86 7.94
C GLU A 123 -7.93 10.31 7.32
N LYS A 124 -9.05 10.67 7.95
CA LYS A 124 -10.39 10.33 7.49
C LYS A 124 -10.63 10.73 6.02
N VAL A 125 -10.08 11.87 5.58
CA VAL A 125 -10.22 12.35 4.19
C VAL A 125 -9.60 11.36 3.22
N LEU A 126 -8.35 10.94 3.43
CA LEU A 126 -7.67 9.94 2.62
C LEU A 126 -8.45 8.62 2.58
N VAL A 127 -8.95 8.17 3.74
CA VAL A 127 -9.76 6.94 3.84
C VAL A 127 -11.05 7.06 3.03
N THR A 128 -11.73 8.21 3.10
CA THR A 128 -12.94 8.49 2.32
C THR A 128 -12.65 8.51 0.81
N SER A 129 -11.53 9.10 0.39
CA SER A 129 -11.12 9.10 -1.02
C SER A 129 -10.83 7.70 -1.54
N ILE A 130 -10.06 6.88 -0.79
CA ILE A 130 -9.78 5.48 -1.15
C ILE A 130 -11.08 4.68 -1.26
N TYR A 131 -12.01 4.86 -0.32
CA TYR A 131 -13.32 4.21 -0.37
C TYR A 131 -14.13 4.64 -1.59
N GLY A 132 -14.16 5.95 -1.90
CA GLY A 132 -14.86 6.51 -3.06
C GLY A 132 -14.33 5.95 -4.38
N VAL A 133 -13.01 5.91 -4.54
CA VAL A 133 -12.35 5.36 -5.73
C VAL A 133 -12.65 3.87 -5.90
N ASN A 134 -12.56 3.08 -4.83
CA ASN A 134 -12.94 1.67 -4.88
C ASN A 134 -14.39 1.48 -5.33
N ARG A 135 -15.32 2.25 -4.76
CA ARG A 135 -16.73 2.19 -5.14
C ARG A 135 -16.93 2.52 -6.62
N TYR A 136 -16.25 3.53 -7.14
CA TYR A 136 -16.33 3.91 -8.55
C TYR A 136 -15.76 2.81 -9.45
N ILE A 137 -14.60 2.24 -9.10
CA ILE A 137 -14.02 1.10 -9.80
C ILE A 137 -14.99 -0.09 -9.86
N PHE A 138 -15.68 -0.41 -8.76
CA PHE A 138 -16.68 -1.49 -8.75
C PHE A 138 -17.85 -1.21 -9.69
N GLN A 139 -18.29 0.05 -9.81
CA GLN A 139 -19.35 0.42 -10.74
C GLN A 139 -18.89 0.24 -12.19
N GLU A 140 -17.67 0.70 -12.52
CA GLU A 140 -17.13 0.58 -13.88
C GLU A 140 -16.81 -0.86 -14.28
N LEU A 141 -16.27 -1.67 -13.38
CA LEU A 141 -16.05 -3.10 -13.61
C LEU A 141 -17.38 -3.83 -13.90
N ASN A 142 -18.44 -3.50 -13.16
CA ASN A 142 -19.78 -4.03 -13.42
C ASN A 142 -20.36 -3.62 -14.77
N ARG A 143 -19.99 -2.43 -15.27
CA ARG A 143 -20.45 -1.93 -16.57
C ARG A 143 -19.71 -2.57 -17.74
N LEU A 144 -18.39 -2.76 -17.65
CA LEU A 144 -17.55 -3.29 -18.74
C LEU A 144 -17.71 -4.80 -19.00
N ASN A 145 -18.33 -5.54 -18.06
CA ASN A 145 -18.61 -6.97 -18.16
C ASN A 145 -17.41 -7.82 -18.65
N VAL A 146 -16.26 -7.67 -17.99
CA VAL A 146 -15.04 -8.45 -18.25
C VAL A 146 -15.06 -9.81 -17.54
N ASP A 147 -14.46 -10.85 -18.13
CA ASP A 147 -14.53 -12.23 -17.63
C ASP A 147 -13.98 -12.42 -16.21
N PHE A 148 -12.93 -11.66 -15.84
CA PHE A 148 -12.28 -11.74 -14.54
C PHE A 148 -12.95 -10.87 -13.46
N LYS A 149 -14.08 -10.20 -13.79
CA LYS A 149 -14.70 -9.17 -12.97
C LYS A 149 -14.94 -9.62 -11.53
N ASP A 150 -15.64 -10.74 -11.34
CA ASP A 150 -16.14 -11.11 -10.01
C ASP A 150 -14.99 -11.47 -9.06
N GLU A 151 -14.00 -12.21 -9.53
CA GLU A 151 -12.80 -12.56 -8.75
C GLU A 151 -11.95 -11.33 -8.40
N PHE A 152 -11.89 -10.36 -9.32
CA PHE A 152 -11.13 -9.13 -9.13
C PHE A 152 -11.84 -8.15 -8.18
N ILE A 153 -13.16 -8.00 -8.32
CA ILE A 153 -13.98 -7.23 -7.36
C ILE A 153 -13.82 -7.82 -5.96
N LEU A 154 -13.92 -9.15 -5.81
CA LEU A 154 -13.74 -9.80 -4.51
C LEU A 154 -12.35 -9.51 -3.92
N GLN A 155 -11.29 -9.59 -4.73
CA GLN A 155 -9.93 -9.27 -4.27
C GLN A 155 -9.83 -7.82 -3.78
N MET A 156 -10.35 -6.87 -4.55
CA MET A 156 -10.35 -5.46 -4.16
C MET A 156 -11.18 -5.20 -2.91
N GLN A 157 -12.32 -5.87 -2.74
CA GLN A 157 -13.13 -5.79 -1.51
C GLN A 157 -12.35 -6.30 -0.30
N ASN A 158 -11.57 -7.38 -0.44
CA ASN A 158 -10.70 -7.88 0.62
C ASN A 158 -9.61 -6.85 0.98
N CYS A 159 -8.97 -6.24 -0.02
CA CYS A 159 -7.97 -5.18 0.20
C CYS A 159 -8.58 -3.96 0.91
N LEU A 160 -9.76 -3.49 0.47
CA LEU A 160 -10.46 -2.36 1.07
C LEU A 160 -10.89 -2.67 2.51
N SER A 161 -11.45 -3.85 2.75
CA SER A 161 -11.85 -4.31 4.08
C SER A 161 -10.66 -4.37 5.03
N GLY A 162 -9.54 -4.96 4.58
CA GLY A 162 -8.30 -5.02 5.34
C GLY A 162 -7.76 -3.62 5.68
N PHE A 163 -7.73 -2.71 4.70
CA PHE A 163 -7.33 -1.32 4.90
C PHE A 163 -8.19 -0.61 5.95
N VAL A 164 -9.52 -0.69 5.81
CA VAL A 164 -10.46 -0.04 6.74
C VAL A 164 -10.36 -0.63 8.15
N ASN A 165 -10.16 -1.94 8.27
CA ASN A 165 -9.98 -2.60 9.57
C ASN A 165 -8.69 -2.17 10.26
N LEU A 166 -7.57 -2.10 9.54
CA LEU A 166 -6.30 -1.58 10.05
C LEU A 166 -6.41 -0.12 10.49
N TYR A 167 -7.00 0.74 9.65
CA TYR A 167 -7.25 2.14 10.01
C TYR A 167 -8.09 2.28 11.28
N LYS A 168 -9.20 1.54 11.38
CA LYS A 168 -10.06 1.54 12.57
C LYS A 168 -9.31 1.01 13.80
N PHE A 169 -8.50 -0.04 13.65
CA PHE A 169 -7.73 -0.61 14.74
C PHE A 169 -6.68 0.38 15.26
N LEU A 170 -5.88 0.98 14.38
CA LEU A 170 -4.87 1.98 14.74
C LEU A 170 -5.46 3.21 15.41
N ASN A 171 -6.67 3.62 15.05
CA ASN A 171 -7.37 4.72 15.70
C ASN A 171 -7.92 4.38 17.09
N LYS A 172 -8.08 3.09 17.42
CA LYS A 172 -8.45 2.65 18.77
C LYS A 172 -7.26 2.62 19.73
N ILE A 173 -6.03 2.60 19.22
CA ILE A 173 -4.83 2.65 20.06
C ILE A 173 -4.70 4.07 20.63
N PRO A 174 -4.68 4.25 21.96
CA PRO A 174 -4.38 5.54 22.56
C PRO A 174 -2.99 5.99 22.10
N MET A 175 -2.87 7.22 21.61
CA MET A 175 -1.60 7.82 21.22
C MET A 175 -1.27 8.99 22.13
N SER A 176 0.00 9.40 22.18
CA SER A 176 0.51 10.50 23.01
C SER A 176 0.39 10.25 24.52
N LYS A 177 0.04 11.26 25.32
CA LYS A 177 -0.05 11.20 26.78
C LYS A 177 -0.99 10.10 27.30
N GLN A 178 -1.98 9.69 26.51
CA GLN A 178 -2.90 8.60 26.90
C GLN A 178 -2.24 7.22 26.90
N GLN A 179 -1.09 7.04 26.22
CA GLN A 179 -0.34 5.77 26.26
C GLN A 179 0.18 5.46 27.66
N SER A 180 0.43 6.47 28.49
CA SER A 180 0.88 6.25 29.87
C SER A 180 -0.18 5.58 30.73
N GLN A 181 -1.45 5.55 30.30
CA GLN A 181 -2.54 4.86 30.99
C GLN A 181 -2.70 3.40 30.55
N MET A 182 -2.09 3.00 29.44
CA MET A 182 -2.17 1.64 28.93
C MET A 182 -1.07 0.78 29.56
N ASN A 183 -1.47 -0.35 30.15
CA ASN A 183 -0.48 -1.25 30.73
C ASN A 183 0.34 -1.95 29.62
N ASP A 184 1.53 -2.46 29.98
CA ASP A 184 2.44 -3.07 29.00
C ASP A 184 1.85 -4.31 28.34
N LEU A 185 1.00 -5.04 29.05
CA LEU A 185 0.33 -6.23 28.53
C LEU A 185 -0.67 -5.87 27.41
N GLN A 186 -1.47 -4.82 27.59
CA GLN A 186 -2.40 -4.29 26.60
C GLN A 186 -1.65 -3.80 25.38
N MET A 187 -0.55 -3.05 25.57
CA MET A 187 0.31 -2.63 24.45
C MET A 187 0.86 -3.83 23.69
N LYS A 188 1.42 -4.82 24.40
CA LYS A 188 1.95 -6.05 23.79
C LYS A 188 0.89 -6.79 23.00
N ILE A 189 -0.33 -6.93 23.52
CA ILE A 189 -1.45 -7.58 22.82
C ILE A 189 -1.81 -6.82 21.54
N LEU A 190 -1.98 -5.49 21.62
CA LEU A 190 -2.35 -4.67 20.46
C LEU A 190 -1.28 -4.70 19.36
N VAL A 191 -0.01 -4.59 19.76
CA VAL A 191 1.13 -4.69 18.85
C VAL A 191 1.18 -6.09 18.24
N ASN A 192 0.99 -7.15 19.03
CA ASN A 192 1.01 -8.52 18.53
C ASN A 192 -0.08 -8.75 17.47
N VAL A 193 -1.30 -8.25 17.71
CA VAL A 193 -2.40 -8.33 16.74
C VAL A 193 -2.07 -7.56 15.45
N LEU A 194 -1.48 -6.37 15.55
CA LEU A 194 -1.04 -5.64 14.35
C LEU A 194 0.05 -6.38 13.58
N GLN A 195 1.10 -6.77 14.29
CA GLN A 195 2.33 -7.30 13.71
C GLN A 195 2.16 -8.70 13.12
N ASN A 196 1.40 -9.56 13.80
CA ASN A 196 1.33 -10.98 13.46
C ASN A 196 0.02 -11.39 12.78
N GLU A 197 -1.02 -10.55 12.83
CA GLU A 197 -2.32 -10.85 12.22
C GLU A 197 -2.68 -9.82 11.16
N LEU A 198 -3.00 -8.58 11.55
CA LEU A 198 -3.65 -7.62 10.65
C LEU A 198 -2.74 -7.16 9.51
N LEU A 199 -1.49 -6.76 9.80
CA LEU A 199 -0.57 -6.26 8.77
C LEU A 199 -0.12 -7.35 7.79
N PRO A 200 0.32 -8.54 8.24
CA PRO A 200 0.71 -9.61 7.31
C PRO A 200 -0.44 -10.06 6.42
N ILE A 201 -1.65 -10.23 6.99
CA ILE A 201 -2.83 -10.63 6.21
C ILE A 201 -3.16 -9.58 5.16
N TRP A 202 -3.17 -8.30 5.53
CA TRP A 202 -3.49 -7.25 4.57
C TRP A 202 -2.41 -7.11 3.49
N LYS A 203 -1.12 -7.17 3.87
CA LYS A 203 -0.01 -7.17 2.91
C LYS A 203 -0.16 -8.32 1.90
N PHE A 204 -0.48 -9.52 2.37
CA PHE A 204 -0.75 -10.64 1.48
C PHE A 204 -1.92 -10.37 0.51
N GLN A 205 -3.00 -9.73 0.96
CA GLN A 205 -4.09 -9.32 0.07
C GLN A 205 -3.64 -8.31 -1.00
N LEU A 206 -2.74 -7.37 -0.66
CA LEU A 206 -2.17 -6.42 -1.60
C LEU A 206 -1.26 -7.12 -2.63
N ASP A 207 -0.38 -8.01 -2.18
CA ASP A 207 0.51 -8.78 -3.06
C ASP A 207 -0.32 -9.62 -4.06
N LEU A 208 -1.42 -10.22 -3.59
CA LEU A 208 -2.36 -10.95 -4.46
C LEU A 208 -3.10 -10.04 -5.44
N LEU A 209 -3.54 -8.86 -5.02
CA LEU A 209 -4.16 -7.87 -5.90
C LEU A 209 -3.20 -7.45 -7.01
N ASN A 210 -1.97 -7.10 -6.65
CA ASN A 210 -0.93 -6.69 -7.58
C ASN A 210 -0.62 -7.80 -8.60
N CYS A 211 -0.42 -9.03 -8.14
CA CYS A 211 -0.22 -10.18 -9.01
C CYS A 211 -1.40 -10.39 -9.99
N LYS A 212 -2.63 -10.39 -9.47
CA LYS A 212 -3.85 -10.54 -10.29
C LYS A 212 -3.96 -9.43 -11.32
N LEU A 213 -3.74 -8.19 -10.90
CA LEU A 213 -3.82 -7.01 -11.76
C LEU A 213 -2.85 -7.15 -12.94
N PHE A 214 -1.56 -7.33 -12.68
CA PHE A 214 -0.58 -7.41 -13.76
C PHE A 214 -0.75 -8.64 -14.65
N ASN A 215 -1.22 -9.76 -14.09
CA ASN A 215 -1.61 -10.92 -14.89
C ASN A 215 -2.71 -10.56 -15.89
N GLU A 216 -3.78 -9.89 -15.46
CA GLU A 216 -4.87 -9.47 -16.36
C GLU A 216 -4.43 -8.37 -17.35
N LEU A 217 -3.64 -7.38 -16.91
CA LEU A 217 -3.07 -6.37 -17.82
C LEU A 217 -2.18 -6.99 -18.90
N SER A 218 -1.44 -8.06 -18.59
CA SER A 218 -0.56 -8.73 -19.54
C SER A 218 -1.28 -9.65 -20.54
N LYS A 219 -2.56 -9.94 -20.31
CA LYS A 219 -3.42 -10.69 -21.24
C LYS A 219 -4.25 -9.77 -22.14
N ASP A 220 -4.36 -8.49 -21.78
CA ASP A 220 -5.21 -7.56 -22.48
C ASP A 220 -4.64 -7.13 -23.85
N LYS A 221 -5.15 -7.70 -24.93
CA LYS A 221 -4.68 -7.41 -26.30
C LYS A 221 -4.78 -5.93 -26.67
N GLY A 222 -5.77 -5.21 -26.16
CA GLY A 222 -5.95 -3.78 -26.43
C GLY A 222 -4.84 -2.95 -25.82
N LEU A 223 -4.57 -3.14 -24.52
CA LEU A 223 -3.52 -2.45 -23.80
C LEU A 223 -2.12 -2.82 -24.31
N ILE A 224 -1.89 -4.09 -24.63
CA ILE A 224 -0.64 -4.55 -25.24
C ILE A 224 -0.41 -3.87 -26.59
N ASN A 225 -1.46 -3.68 -27.41
CA ASN A 225 -1.32 -2.97 -28.67
C ASN A 225 -0.96 -1.49 -28.48
N ILE A 226 -1.47 -0.84 -27.43
CA ILE A 226 -1.07 0.54 -27.08
C ILE A 226 0.42 0.56 -26.71
N TYR A 227 0.86 -0.34 -25.83
CA TYR A 227 2.27 -0.51 -25.46
C TYR A 227 3.18 -0.70 -26.69
N ARG A 228 2.84 -1.63 -27.58
CA ARG A 228 3.64 -1.93 -28.77
C ARG A 228 3.75 -0.73 -29.72
N LYS A 229 2.65 0.00 -29.92
CA LYS A 229 2.67 1.23 -30.74
C LYS A 229 3.55 2.32 -30.13
N ALA A 230 3.59 2.43 -28.80
CA ALA A 230 4.38 3.43 -28.10
C ALA A 230 5.89 3.08 -28.04
N THR A 231 6.24 1.80 -28.04
CA THR A 231 7.60 1.32 -27.77
C THR A 231 8.29 0.68 -28.96
N ASN A 232 7.58 0.45 -30.07
CA ASN A 232 8.03 -0.39 -31.18
C ASN A 232 8.44 -1.82 -30.76
N ASP A 233 7.95 -2.33 -29.62
CA ASP A 233 8.22 -3.69 -29.17
C ASP A 233 7.49 -4.71 -30.07
N SER A 234 8.23 -5.69 -30.59
CA SER A 234 7.72 -6.72 -31.51
C SER A 234 7.61 -8.10 -30.85
N VAL A 235 7.81 -8.24 -29.55
CA VAL A 235 7.74 -9.54 -28.86
C VAL A 235 6.28 -9.99 -28.74
N ILE A 236 6.05 -11.27 -29.08
CA ILE A 236 4.70 -11.86 -29.14
C ILE A 236 4.04 -11.92 -27.75
N ASP A 237 4.82 -12.24 -26.73
CA ASP A 237 4.34 -12.51 -25.37
C ASP A 237 5.00 -11.56 -24.37
N VAL A 238 4.19 -10.74 -23.71
CA VAL A 238 4.61 -9.81 -22.65
C VAL A 238 4.19 -10.28 -21.26
N SER A 239 3.73 -11.53 -21.10
CA SER A 239 3.23 -12.06 -19.83
C SER A 239 4.32 -12.60 -18.89
N LYS A 240 5.55 -12.75 -19.38
CA LYS A 240 6.65 -13.32 -18.59
C LYS A 240 8.03 -12.81 -19.00
N GLY A 241 8.99 -13.01 -18.09
CA GLY A 241 10.41 -12.71 -18.32
C GLY A 241 10.69 -11.22 -18.58
N GLU A 242 11.77 -10.95 -19.30
CA GLU A 242 12.20 -9.58 -19.63
C GLU A 242 11.12 -8.75 -20.38
N PRO A 243 10.34 -9.30 -21.33
CA PRO A 243 9.23 -8.56 -21.95
C PRO A 243 8.19 -8.06 -20.95
N PHE A 244 7.86 -8.86 -19.92
CA PHE A 244 6.95 -8.44 -18.86
C PHE A 244 7.52 -7.28 -18.04
N ILE A 245 8.82 -7.34 -17.70
CA ILE A 245 9.49 -6.26 -16.97
C ILE A 245 9.44 -4.95 -17.76
N ARG A 246 9.72 -4.99 -19.07
CA ARG A 246 9.61 -3.80 -19.94
C ARG A 246 8.19 -3.27 -20.02
N TYR A 247 7.20 -4.15 -20.17
CA TYR A 247 5.79 -3.78 -20.19
C TYR A 247 5.34 -3.11 -18.89
N VAL A 248 5.72 -3.68 -17.73
CA VAL A 248 5.42 -3.10 -16.41
C VAL A 248 6.12 -1.76 -16.21
N ASN A 249 7.37 -1.60 -16.66
CA ASN A 249 8.08 -0.33 -16.57
C ASN A 249 7.44 0.74 -17.46
N TRP A 250 7.04 0.39 -18.69
CA TRP A 250 6.27 1.31 -19.51
C TRP A 250 4.95 1.72 -18.85
N LEU A 251 4.21 0.78 -18.26
CA LEU A 251 2.99 1.10 -17.53
C LEU A 251 3.26 2.06 -16.36
N LYS A 252 4.34 1.83 -15.59
CA LYS A 252 4.78 2.75 -14.53
C LYS A 252 4.99 4.16 -15.11
N ASP A 253 5.73 4.28 -16.20
CA ASP A 253 6.02 5.57 -16.83
C ASP A 253 4.76 6.26 -17.37
N GLN A 254 3.79 5.52 -17.92
CA GLN A 254 2.52 6.10 -18.38
C GLN A 254 1.58 6.52 -17.24
N ILE A 255 1.62 5.80 -16.12
CA ILE A 255 0.61 5.93 -15.07
C ILE A 255 1.08 6.88 -13.98
N ILE A 256 2.32 6.69 -13.54
CA ILE A 256 2.98 7.44 -12.48
C ILE A 256 3.78 8.61 -13.07
N GLY A 257 4.37 8.44 -14.27
CA GLY A 257 5.23 9.44 -14.87
C GLY A 257 6.48 9.72 -14.05
N GLU A 258 7.18 10.81 -14.38
CA GLU A 258 8.09 11.45 -13.46
C GLU A 258 7.26 12.09 -12.35
N MET A 259 6.83 11.33 -11.35
CA MET A 259 6.56 11.94 -10.05
C MET A 259 7.89 12.52 -9.58
N THR A 260 8.10 13.80 -9.88
CA THR A 260 9.21 14.61 -9.40
C THR A 260 9.23 14.52 -7.88
N VAL A 261 10.23 13.79 -7.37
CA VAL A 261 10.62 13.69 -5.96
C VAL A 261 11.21 15.01 -5.49
#